data_AF-A0A352N601-F1
#
_entry.id   AF-A0A352N601-F1
#
_cell.length_a   1.000
_cell.length_b   1.000
_cell.length_c   1.000
_cell.angle_alpha   90.00
_cell.angle_beta   90.00
_cell.angle_gamma   90.00
#
_symmetry.space_group_name_H-M   'P 1'
#
loop_
_entity.id
_entity.type
_entity.pdbx_description
1 polymer ?
#
loop_
_entity_poly.entity_id
_entity_poly.type
_entity_poly.pdbx_seq_one_letter_code
_entity_poly.pdbx_strand_id
1 'polypeptide(L)'
;MIKVKATKKEIDISGSSKDLLSLKDDITQFIISKDNETIIKAESGFNPSPYPFALEQIILRKGNGKNRFEIDGCALYITGSPLCLQNIVDNLPLEGDKGTHVHYDHLILEDYVDDISPDVIITLRI
;
A
#
# COMPACT_ATOMS: atom_id res chain seq x y z
N MET A 1 6.86 -6.81 10.25
CA MET A 1 6.66 -6.86 8.79
C MET A 1 5.32 -6.20 8.50
N ILE A 2 5.12 -5.61 7.32
CA ILE A 2 3.82 -5.02 6.99
C ILE A 2 2.72 -6.09 6.94
N LYS A 3 1.53 -5.73 7.38
CA LYS A 3 0.30 -6.53 7.33
C LYS A 3 -0.63 -5.88 6.34
N VAL A 4 -1.20 -6.67 5.44
CA VAL A 4 -2.18 -6.18 4.48
C VAL A 4 -3.48 -6.94 4.69
N LYS A 5 -4.52 -6.22 5.06
CA LYS A 5 -5.88 -6.75 5.23
C LYS A 5 -6.78 -6.12 4.19
N ALA A 6 -7.78 -6.85 3.74
CA ALA A 6 -8.66 -6.31 2.73
C ALA A 6 -10.09 -6.83 2.80
N THR A 7 -11.02 -5.97 2.40
CA THR A 7 -12.34 -6.31 1.88
C THR A 7 -12.33 -6.04 0.36
N LYS A 8 -13.47 -6.21 -0.32
CA LYS A 8 -13.61 -5.77 -1.72
C LYS A 8 -13.59 -4.24 -1.90
N LYS A 9 -13.77 -3.48 -0.83
CA LYS A 9 -13.94 -2.02 -0.87
C LYS A 9 -12.87 -1.25 -0.11
N GLU A 10 -12.09 -1.92 0.73
CA GLU A 10 -11.14 -1.27 1.62
C GLU A 10 -9.91 -2.15 1.82
N ILE A 11 -8.74 -1.54 1.88
CA ILE A 11 -7.43 -2.15 2.14
C ILE A 11 -6.80 -1.45 3.35
N ASP A 12 -6.38 -2.20 4.37
CA ASP A 12 -5.57 -1.71 5.50
C ASP A 12 -4.14 -2.24 5.36
N ILE A 13 -3.18 -1.35 5.06
CA ILE A 13 -1.74 -1.61 5.11
C ILE A 13 -1.24 -1.11 6.45
N SER A 14 -0.75 -1.99 7.30
CA SER A 14 -0.36 -1.62 8.66
C SER A 14 0.97 -2.23 9.08
N GLY A 15 1.71 -1.52 9.93
CA GLY A 15 3.00 -1.98 10.42
C GLY A 15 3.60 -1.04 11.44
N SER A 16 4.72 -1.43 12.04
CA SER A 16 5.51 -0.52 12.87
C SER A 16 6.17 0.58 12.04
N SER A 17 6.67 1.62 12.69
CA SER A 17 7.44 2.67 12.01
C SER A 17 8.60 2.07 11.21
N LYS A 18 9.26 1.04 11.76
CA LYS A 18 10.30 0.29 11.05
C LYS A 18 9.77 -0.46 9.82
N ASP A 19 8.59 -1.06 9.91
CA ASP A 19 7.99 -1.78 8.78
C ASP A 19 7.55 -0.83 7.66
N LEU A 20 6.97 0.30 8.02
CA LEU A 20 6.57 1.34 7.06
C LEU A 20 7.79 2.04 6.44
N LEU A 21 8.88 2.21 7.20
CA LEU A 21 10.15 2.69 6.66
C LEU A 21 10.75 1.68 5.68
N SER A 22 10.70 0.39 5.97
CA SER A 22 11.12 -0.65 5.02
C SER A 22 10.28 -0.62 3.74
N LEU A 23 8.95 -0.48 3.87
CA LEU A 23 8.05 -0.35 2.72
C LEU A 23 8.37 0.91 1.90
N LYS A 24 8.67 2.03 2.57
CA LYS A 24 9.13 3.27 1.93
C LYS A 24 10.38 3.03 1.09
N ASP A 25 11.38 2.37 1.66
CA ASP A 25 12.64 2.08 0.98
C ASP A 25 12.41 1.14 -0.22
N ASP A 26 11.62 0.08 -0.05
CA ASP A 26 11.29 -0.86 -1.13
C ASP A 26 10.58 -0.19 -2.31
N ILE A 27 9.59 0.67 -2.06
CA ILE A 27 8.91 1.43 -3.11
C ILE A 27 9.88 2.42 -3.78
N THR A 28 10.69 3.12 -2.99
CA THR A 28 11.67 4.10 -3.51
C THR A 28 12.70 3.43 -4.42
N GLN A 29 13.24 2.29 -4.01
CA GLN A 29 14.16 1.50 -4.82
C GLN A 29 13.49 0.98 -6.09
N PHE A 30 12.24 0.53 -5.99
CA PHE A 30 11.48 0.11 -7.16
C PHE A 30 11.30 1.25 -8.17
N ILE A 31 10.93 2.45 -7.72
CA ILE A 31 10.72 3.63 -8.58
C ILE A 31 11.95 3.94 -9.43
N ILE A 32 13.15 3.93 -8.83
CA ILE A 32 14.41 4.24 -9.52
C ILE A 32 15.01 3.08 -10.31
N SER A 33 14.54 1.84 -10.08
CA SER A 33 15.01 0.65 -10.79
C SER A 33 14.61 0.68 -12.28
N LYS A 34 15.18 -0.23 -13.07
CA LYS A 34 14.74 -0.48 -14.45
C LYS A 34 13.59 -1.50 -14.54
N ASP A 35 13.23 -2.11 -13.41
CA ASP A 35 12.20 -3.15 -13.37
C ASP A 35 10.82 -2.52 -13.52
N ASN A 36 9.92 -3.21 -14.23
CA ASN A 36 8.53 -2.77 -14.40
C ASN A 36 7.60 -3.35 -13.33
N GLU A 37 8.05 -4.36 -12.59
CA GLU A 37 7.31 -5.01 -11.53
C GLU A 37 8.25 -5.43 -10.40
N THR A 38 7.81 -5.34 -9.15
CA THR A 38 8.49 -5.98 -8.01
C THR A 38 7.49 -6.51 -7.00
N ILE A 39 7.95 -7.44 -6.16
CA ILE A 39 7.16 -8.08 -5.11
C ILE A 39 7.72 -7.69 -3.74
N ILE A 40 6.86 -7.13 -2.90
CA ILE A 40 7.13 -6.83 -1.49
C ILE A 40 6.35 -7.83 -0.65
N LYS A 41 7.04 -8.59 0.20
CA LYS A 41 6.41 -9.59 1.06
C LYS A 41 5.70 -8.91 2.23
N ALA A 42 4.46 -9.32 2.47
CA ALA A 42 3.72 -8.99 3.69
C ALA A 42 3.74 -10.17 4.67
N GLU A 43 3.40 -9.90 5.92
CA GLU A 43 3.24 -10.93 6.95
C GLU A 43 2.07 -11.84 6.57
N SER A 44 2.29 -13.15 6.58
CA SER A 44 1.27 -14.16 6.31
C SER A 44 0.83 -14.87 7.60
N GLY A 45 -0.31 -15.57 7.53
CA GLY A 45 -0.78 -16.43 8.63
C GLY A 45 -1.34 -15.71 9.87
N PHE A 46 -1.53 -14.39 9.82
CA PHE A 46 -2.18 -13.63 10.89
C PHE A 46 -3.71 -13.63 10.72
N ASN A 47 -4.45 -13.39 11.81
CA ASN A 47 -5.91 -13.27 11.75
C ASN A 47 -6.31 -11.89 11.20
N PRO A 48 -6.96 -11.79 10.01
CA PRO A 48 -7.34 -10.52 9.41
C PRO A 48 -8.59 -9.88 10.02
N SER A 49 -9.31 -10.57 10.91
CA SER A 49 -10.57 -10.08 11.49
C SER A 49 -10.47 -8.61 11.94
N PRO A 50 -11.44 -7.74 11.57
CA PRO A 50 -12.73 -8.06 10.95
C PRO A 50 -12.71 -8.23 9.42
N TYR A 51 -11.55 -8.11 8.77
CA TYR A 51 -11.43 -8.25 7.32
C TYR A 51 -11.50 -9.74 6.91
N PRO A 52 -12.08 -10.05 5.74
CA PRO A 52 -12.13 -11.41 5.23
C PRO A 52 -10.79 -11.90 4.65
N PHE A 53 -9.89 -10.99 4.24
CA PHE A 53 -8.65 -11.34 3.56
C PHE A 53 -7.41 -10.84 4.31
N ALA A 54 -6.41 -11.71 4.44
CA ALA A 54 -5.03 -11.37 4.73
C ALA A 54 -4.22 -11.55 3.44
N LEU A 55 -3.65 -10.48 2.90
CA LEU A 55 -2.84 -10.54 1.69
C LEU A 55 -1.38 -10.78 2.08
N GLU A 56 -0.70 -11.61 1.31
CA GLU A 56 0.65 -12.10 1.60
C GLU A 56 1.74 -11.27 0.91
N GLN A 57 1.35 -10.42 -0.05
CA GLN A 57 2.29 -9.62 -0.83
C GLN A 57 1.64 -8.37 -1.43
N ILE A 58 2.49 -7.38 -1.66
CA ILE A 58 2.21 -6.22 -2.50
C ILE A 58 3.01 -6.37 -3.79
N ILE A 59 2.36 -6.26 -4.93
CA ILE A 59 2.97 -6.27 -6.25
C ILE A 59 2.91 -4.85 -6.80
N LEU A 60 4.08 -4.21 -6.91
CA LEU A 60 4.18 -2.87 -7.50
C LEU A 60 4.40 -3.01 -9.00
N ARG A 61 3.70 -2.19 -9.78
CA ARG A 61 3.84 -2.12 -11.25
C ARG A 61 4.02 -0.69 -11.70
N LYS A 62 5.00 -0.45 -12.58
CA LYS A 62 5.10 0.82 -13.29
C LYS A 62 4.08 0.82 -14.42
N GLY A 63 3.17 1.77 -14.34
CA GLY A 63 2.16 2.02 -15.37
C GLY A 63 2.22 3.47 -15.86
N ASN A 64 1.17 3.84 -16.58
CA ASN A 64 0.93 5.24 -16.96
C ASN A 64 -0.25 5.75 -16.14
N GLY A 65 -0.16 6.98 -15.62
CA GLY A 65 -1.26 7.63 -14.90
C GLY A 65 -1.26 7.41 -13.39
N LYS A 66 -2.47 7.49 -12.82
CA LYS A 66 -2.76 7.45 -11.38
C LYS A 66 -2.44 6.07 -10.78
N ASN A 67 -2.29 6.03 -9.46
CA ASN A 67 -2.21 4.78 -8.72
C ASN A 67 -3.55 4.06 -8.75
N ARG A 68 -3.52 2.80 -9.18
CA ARG A 68 -4.66 1.88 -9.12
C ARG A 68 -4.33 0.76 -8.15
N PHE A 69 -5.25 0.51 -7.24
CA PHE A 69 -5.16 -0.56 -6.25
C PHE A 69 -6.11 -1.69 -6.62
N GLU A 70 -5.61 -2.93 -6.71
CA GLU A 70 -6.42 -4.09 -7.08
C GLU A 70 -6.08 -5.29 -6.20
N ILE A 71 -7.10 -6.07 -5.84
CA ILE A 71 -6.92 -7.31 -5.09
C ILE A 71 -7.13 -8.47 -6.04
N ASP A 72 -6.12 -9.31 -6.21
CA ASP A 72 -6.23 -10.56 -6.96
C ASP A 72 -5.50 -11.68 -6.20
N GLY A 73 -6.23 -12.76 -5.93
CA GLY A 73 -5.80 -13.83 -5.03
C GLY A 73 -5.38 -13.32 -3.64
N CYS A 74 -4.15 -13.64 -3.25
CA CYS A 74 -3.54 -13.22 -1.98
C CYS A 74 -2.63 -11.99 -2.14
N ALA A 75 -2.77 -11.21 -3.21
CA ALA A 75 -1.91 -10.08 -3.52
C ALA A 75 -2.67 -8.76 -3.64
N LEU A 76 -2.04 -7.68 -3.18
CA LEU A 76 -2.40 -6.32 -3.52
C LEU A 76 -1.55 -5.85 -4.70
N TYR A 77 -2.16 -5.50 -5.81
CA TYR A 77 -1.49 -4.83 -6.93
C TYR A 77 -1.59 -3.33 -6.76
N ILE A 78 -0.47 -2.64 -6.90
CA ILE A 78 -0.39 -1.17 -6.95
C ILE A 78 0.28 -0.81 -8.27
N THR A 79 -0.51 -0.33 -9.22
CA THR A 79 -0.02 0.09 -10.54
C THR A 79 -0.07 1.60 -10.64
N GLY A 80 1.02 2.26 -11.03
CA GLY A 80 1.01 3.72 -11.19
C GLY A 80 2.23 4.24 -11.92
N SER A 81 2.17 5.49 -12.37
CA SER A 81 3.37 6.18 -12.86
C SER A 81 4.39 6.33 -11.73
N PRO A 82 5.71 6.40 -12.03
CA PRO A 82 6.74 6.65 -11.01
C PRO A 82 6.44 7.86 -10.11
N LEU A 83 5.88 8.93 -10.69
CA LEU A 83 5.47 10.13 -9.96
C LEU A 83 4.31 9.83 -8.97
N CYS A 84 3.31 9.07 -9.39
CA CYS A 84 2.20 8.72 -8.51
C CYS A 84 2.63 7.72 -7.44
N LEU A 85 3.49 6.75 -7.75
CA LEU A 85 4.05 5.84 -6.76
C LEU A 85 4.90 6.58 -5.71
N GLN A 86 5.64 7.62 -6.11
CA GLN A 86 6.37 8.48 -5.19
C GLN A 86 5.45 9.18 -4.18
N ASN A 87 4.24 9.55 -4.60
CA ASN A 87 3.27 10.14 -3.69
C ASN A 87 2.85 9.19 -2.54
N ILE A 88 2.85 7.87 -2.75
CA ILE A 88 2.65 6.90 -1.65
C ILE A 88 3.77 7.06 -0.62
N VAL A 89 5.02 7.05 -1.08
CA VAL A 89 6.23 7.19 -0.25
C VAL A 89 6.23 8.47 0.59
N ASP A 90 5.73 9.56 0.02
CA ASP A 90 5.71 10.87 0.66
C ASP A 90 4.64 10.98 1.74
N ASN A 91 3.62 10.13 1.71
CA ASN A 91 2.46 10.17 2.61
C ASN A 91 2.39 9.00 3.61
N LEU A 92 3.44 8.16 3.70
CA LEU A 92 3.49 7.09 4.70
C LEU A 92 3.57 7.68 6.13
N PRO A 93 2.71 7.22 7.08
CA PRO A 93 2.74 7.69 8.47
C PRO A 93 3.91 7.04 9.24
N LEU A 94 5.10 7.61 9.13
CA LEU A 94 6.32 7.11 9.79
C LEU A 94 6.43 7.55 11.26
N GLU A 95 5.80 8.67 11.61
CA GLU A 95 5.78 9.27 12.94
C GLU A 95 4.33 9.48 13.39
N GLY A 96 4.09 9.39 14.71
CA GLY A 96 2.78 9.58 15.31
C GLY A 96 2.51 8.64 16.47
N ASP A 97 1.33 8.78 17.06
CA ASP A 97 0.84 7.90 18.11
C ASP A 97 0.28 6.60 17.55
N LYS A 98 -0.02 5.66 18.46
CA LYS A 98 -0.63 4.38 18.09
C LYS A 98 -1.99 4.62 17.43
N GLY A 99 -2.15 4.13 16.20
CA GLY A 99 -3.39 4.28 15.43
C GLY A 99 -3.41 5.52 14.53
N THR A 100 -2.32 6.30 14.47
CA THR A 100 -2.13 7.26 13.38
C THR A 100 -2.26 6.53 12.04
N HIS A 101 -3.13 7.04 11.18
CA HIS A 101 -3.38 6.48 9.87
C HIS A 101 -3.61 7.58 8.85
N VAL A 102 -3.31 7.27 7.59
CA VAL A 102 -3.56 8.12 6.44
C VAL A 102 -4.52 7.39 5.52
N HIS A 103 -5.52 8.11 5.03
CA HIS A 103 -6.40 7.64 3.97
C HIS A 103 -5.74 7.99 2.63
N TYR A 104 -5.43 6.96 1.86
CA TYR A 104 -4.80 7.02 0.54
C TYR A 104 -5.83 6.62 -0.53
N ASP A 105 -6.99 7.26 -0.49
CA ASP A 105 -8.11 7.00 -1.40
C ASP A 105 -8.28 8.12 -2.42
N HIS A 106 -9.18 7.89 -3.39
CA HIS A 106 -9.50 8.88 -4.40
C HIS A 106 -10.08 10.17 -3.81
N LEU A 107 -10.85 10.10 -2.72
CA LEU A 107 -11.50 11.27 -2.14
C LEU A 107 -10.53 12.25 -1.48
N ILE A 108 -9.40 11.75 -0.97
CA ILE A 108 -8.36 12.58 -0.33
C ILE A 108 -7.28 13.01 -1.34
N LEU A 109 -6.96 12.16 -2.32
CA LEU A 109 -5.84 12.36 -3.24
C LEU A 109 -6.29 12.36 -4.70
N GLU A 110 -7.40 13.02 -5.03
CA GLU A 110 -8.15 12.98 -6.31
C GLU A 110 -7.29 12.93 -7.60
N ASP A 111 -6.06 13.45 -7.59
CA ASP A 111 -5.13 13.43 -8.72
C ASP A 111 -4.16 12.23 -8.79
N TYR A 112 -3.90 11.55 -7.68
CA TYR A 112 -2.92 10.47 -7.59
C TYR A 112 -3.56 9.08 -7.53
N VAL A 113 -4.85 8.95 -7.27
CA VAL A 113 -5.55 7.66 -7.13
C VAL A 113 -6.70 7.53 -8.14
N ASP A 114 -6.75 6.39 -8.82
CA ASP A 114 -7.80 6.01 -9.78
C ASP A 114 -9.12 5.72 -9.04
N ASP A 115 -10.25 6.21 -9.56
CA ASP A 115 -11.56 6.22 -8.89
C ASP A 115 -12.20 4.83 -8.75
N ILE A 116 -11.72 3.85 -9.52
CA ILE A 116 -12.12 2.44 -9.36
C ILE A 116 -11.39 1.72 -8.22
N SER A 117 -10.39 2.35 -7.60
CA SER A 117 -9.61 1.74 -6.51
C SER A 117 -10.46 1.58 -5.25
N PRO A 118 -10.26 0.50 -4.46
CA PRO A 118 -10.76 0.44 -3.09
C PRO A 118 -10.20 1.57 -2.23
N ASP A 119 -10.87 1.89 -1.14
CA ASP A 119 -10.34 2.81 -0.13
C ASP A 119 -9.06 2.20 0.48
N VAL A 120 -8.00 2.99 0.60
CA VAL A 120 -6.72 2.50 1.14
C VAL A 120 -6.43 3.25 2.43
N ILE A 121 -6.18 2.51 3.50
CA ILE A 121 -5.79 3.04 4.79
C ILE A 121 -4.38 2.53 5.08
N ILE A 122 -3.48 3.44 5.42
CA ILE A 122 -2.13 3.09 5.86
C ILE A 122 -2.01 3.43 7.34
N THR A 123 -1.77 2.44 8.19
CA THR A 123 -1.82 2.58 9.65
C THR A 123 -0.47 2.32 10.32
N LEU A 124 -0.01 3.28 11.12
CA LEU A 124 1.10 3.09 12.05
C LEU A 124 0.63 2.32 13.29
N ARG A 125 1.27 1.16 13.52
CA ARG A 125 1.03 0.28 14.67
C ARG A 125 2.26 0.32 15.58
N ILE A 126 2.08 0.76 16.82
CA ILE A 126 3.11 0.70 17.88
C ILE A 126 2.85 -0.52 18.75
#